data_AF-A0A9J7EB18-F1
#
_entry.id   AF-A0A9J7EB18-F1
#
_cell.length_a   1.000
_cell.length_b   1.000
_cell.length_c   1.000
_cell.angle_alpha   90.00
_cell.angle_beta   90.00
_cell.angle_gamma   90.00
#
_symmetry.space_group_name_H-M   'P 1'
#
loop_
_entity.id
_entity.type
_entity.pdbx_description
1 polymer ?
#
loop_
_entity_poly.entity_id
_entity_poly.type
_entity_poly.pdbx_seq_one_letter_code
_entity_poly.pdbx_strand_id
1 'polypeptide(L)'
;MTFVFDKCCFCIELRTGCLIIGYLNLIGNIIAILMSIIGLAAAGVVTAEGDKESGAQALGAVMLAVIGIMLIFFILFLAFSIVLLVGLHKHKRGHVKAYLIYTVIFLVLYIIMFFAGFAASHINGGVVARDLISILLSIYFMLVIRSYYLKMDDPSNKPAVYNTA
;
A
#
# COMPACT_ATOMS: atom_id res chain seq x y z
N MET A 1 15.82 13.10 -15.00
CA MET A 1 15.96 13.93 -13.80
C MET A 1 15.70 13.07 -12.57
N THR A 2 16.74 12.73 -11.84
CA THR A 2 16.67 11.84 -10.67
C THR A 2 16.45 12.70 -9.43
N PHE A 3 15.21 12.80 -8.96
CA PHE A 3 14.93 13.43 -7.67
C PHE A 3 15.51 12.54 -6.55
N VAL A 4 16.67 12.94 -6.03
CA VAL A 4 17.31 12.34 -4.86
C VAL A 4 17.05 13.27 -3.69
N PHE A 5 16.17 12.86 -2.78
CA PHE A 5 16.03 13.52 -1.50
C PHE A 5 17.18 13.09 -0.61
N ASP A 6 18.05 14.03 -0.24
CA ASP A 6 19.16 13.75 0.70
C ASP A 6 18.65 13.62 2.15
N LYS A 7 17.50 14.25 2.45
CA LYS A 7 16.82 14.23 3.74
C LYS A 7 15.30 14.12 3.56
N CYS A 8 14.66 13.27 4.36
CA CYS A 8 13.20 13.29 4.52
C CYS A 8 12.89 14.42 5.52
N CYS A 9 12.15 15.46 5.14
CA CYS A 9 11.84 16.63 5.99
C CYS A 9 13.04 17.23 6.75
N PHE A 10 14.06 17.74 6.03
CA PHE A 10 15.13 18.64 6.52
C PHE A 10 16.13 18.08 7.56
N CYS A 11 15.78 17.05 8.35
CA CYS A 11 16.62 16.51 9.45
C CYS A 11 16.57 14.99 9.67
N ILE A 12 15.68 14.24 9.01
CA ILE A 12 15.53 12.80 9.27
C ILE A 12 16.36 12.00 8.26
N GLU A 13 17.20 11.09 8.76
CA GLU A 13 17.89 10.11 7.93
C GLU A 13 16.89 9.37 7.04
N LEU A 14 17.20 9.28 5.75
CA LEU A 14 16.37 8.65 4.73
C LEU A 14 15.95 7.21 5.11
N ARG A 15 16.82 6.52 5.84
CA ARG A 15 16.59 5.19 6.41
C ARG A 15 15.42 5.19 7.40
N THR A 16 15.43 6.12 8.36
CA THR A 16 14.39 6.25 9.38
C THR A 16 13.07 6.65 8.75
N GLY A 17 13.09 7.56 7.78
CA GLY A 17 11.88 7.93 7.02
C GLY A 17 11.25 6.74 6.29
N CYS A 18 12.05 5.92 5.59
CA CYS A 18 11.55 4.72 4.93
C CYS A 18 11.01 3.67 5.91
N LEU A 19 11.66 3.49 7.07
CA LEU A 19 11.15 2.60 8.12
C LEU A 19 9.81 3.08 8.66
N ILE A 20 9.68 4.38 8.98
CA ILE A 20 8.42 4.96 9.44
C ILE A 20 7.30 4.72 8.41
N ILE A 21 7.57 4.97 7.13
CA ILE A 21 6.59 4.73 6.04
C ILE A 21 6.20 3.24 5.98
N GLY A 22 7.17 2.33 6.08
CA GLY A 22 6.91 0.89 6.11
C GLY A 22 6.01 0.47 7.28
N TYR A 23 6.28 0.99 8.48
CA TYR A 23 5.45 0.75 9.67
C TYR A 23 4.06 1.37 9.55
N LEU A 24 3.94 2.59 9.01
CA LEU A 24 2.64 3.22 8.75
C LEU A 24 1.80 2.38 7.77
N ASN A 25 2.42 1.86 6.71
CA ASN A 25 1.73 0.98 5.77
C ASN A 25 1.32 -0.35 6.41
N LEU A 26 2.14 -0.88 7.32
CA LEU A 26 1.82 -2.09 8.07
C LEU A 26 0.63 -1.87 9.02
N ILE A 27 0.64 -0.77 9.78
CA ILE A 27 -0.48 -0.38 10.65
C ILE A 27 -1.74 -0.14 9.81
N GLY A 28 -1.63 0.54 8.67
CA GLY A 28 -2.74 0.76 7.75
C GLY A 28 -3.35 -0.55 7.24
N ASN A 29 -2.53 -1.53 6.87
CA ASN A 29 -3.01 -2.87 6.48
C ASN A 29 -3.72 -3.58 7.63
N ILE A 30 -3.19 -3.52 8.86
CA ILE A 30 -3.85 -4.14 10.02
C ILE A 30 -5.22 -3.52 10.27
N ILE A 31 -5.32 -2.19 10.25
CA ILE A 31 -6.60 -1.48 10.41
C ILE A 31 -7.57 -1.87 9.30
N ALA A 32 -7.11 -1.93 8.05
CA ALA A 32 -7.94 -2.33 6.91
C ALA A 32 -8.45 -3.78 7.05
N ILE A 33 -7.61 -4.70 7.52
CA ILE A 33 -8.00 -6.09 7.82
C ILE A 33 -9.08 -6.10 8.91
N LEU A 34 -8.91 -5.37 10.01
CA LEU A 34 -9.92 -5.29 11.07
C LEU A 34 -11.26 -4.75 10.56
N MET A 35 -11.23 -3.68 9.77
CA MET A 35 -12.44 -3.12 9.15
C MET A 35 -13.10 -4.12 8.19
N SER A 36 -12.31 -4.89 7.43
CA SER A 36 -12.85 -5.93 6.54
C SER A 36 -13.47 -7.10 7.31
N ILE A 37 -12.95 -7.47 8.49
CA ILE A 37 -13.55 -8.50 9.36
C ILE A 37 -14.91 -8.01 9.90
N ILE A 38 -14.99 -6.74 10.33
CA ILE A 38 -16.27 -6.15 10.77
C ILE A 38 -17.27 -6.13 9.61
N GLY A 39 -16.83 -5.73 8.42
CA GLY A 39 -17.64 -5.79 7.20
C GLY A 39 -18.11 -7.20 6.87
N LEU A 40 -17.26 -8.21 7.06
CA LEU A 40 -17.60 -9.62 6.83
C LEU A 40 -18.67 -10.11 7.82
N ALA A 41 -18.55 -9.74 9.09
CA ALA A 41 -19.56 -10.07 10.10
C ALA A 41 -20.92 -9.43 9.76
N ALA A 42 -20.93 -8.15 9.36
CA ALA A 42 -22.14 -7.47 8.92
C ALA A 42 -22.77 -8.12 7.67
N ALA A 43 -21.95 -8.45 6.66
CA ALA A 43 -22.42 -9.14 5.46
C ALA A 43 -22.99 -10.54 5.77
N GLY A 44 -22.35 -11.27 6.69
CA GLY A 44 -22.80 -12.59 7.15
C GLY A 44 -24.18 -12.56 7.81
N VAL A 45 -24.46 -11.56 8.65
CA VAL A 45 -25.78 -11.37 9.27
C VAL A 45 -26.83 -11.11 8.20
N VAL A 46 -26.56 -10.21 7.24
CA VAL A 46 -27.48 -9.91 6.13
C VAL A 46 -27.77 -11.15 5.27
N THR A 47 -26.80 -12.05 5.07
CA THR A 47 -27.05 -13.32 4.36
C THR A 47 -27.86 -14.34 5.16
N ALA A 48 -27.74 -14.32 6.49
CA ALA A 48 -28.40 -15.28 7.36
C ALA A 48 -29.87 -14.89 7.64
N GLU A 49 -30.15 -13.59 7.75
CA GLU A 49 -31.48 -13.04 8.07
C GLU A 49 -32.24 -12.51 6.85
N GLY A 50 -31.59 -12.42 5.68
CA GLY A 50 -32.18 -11.83 4.48
C GLY A 50 -33.32 -12.66 3.88
N ASP A 51 -34.49 -12.04 3.74
CA ASP A 51 -35.65 -12.63 3.07
C ASP A 51 -35.35 -12.92 1.59
N LYS A 52 -35.69 -14.14 1.13
CA LYS A 52 -35.42 -14.64 -0.23
C LYS A 52 -36.08 -13.79 -1.32
N GLU A 53 -37.21 -13.15 -1.02
CA GLU A 53 -37.97 -12.35 -1.99
C GLU A 53 -37.38 -10.94 -2.21
N SER A 54 -36.58 -10.43 -1.27
CA SER A 54 -36.02 -9.06 -1.34
C SER A 54 -34.71 -8.95 -2.15
N GLY A 55 -34.13 -10.08 -2.57
CA GLY A 55 -32.80 -10.12 -3.17
C GLY A 55 -31.65 -9.82 -2.19
N ALA A 56 -31.94 -9.52 -0.91
CA ALA A 56 -30.94 -9.21 0.11
C ALA A 56 -29.95 -10.36 0.35
N GLN A 57 -30.42 -11.61 0.24
CA GLN A 57 -29.56 -12.79 0.37
C GLN A 57 -28.51 -12.87 -0.75
N ALA A 58 -28.89 -12.54 -1.99
CA ALA A 58 -27.97 -12.51 -3.12
C ALA A 58 -26.95 -11.38 -2.99
N LEU A 59 -27.39 -10.19 -2.54
CA LEU A 59 -26.51 -9.06 -2.27
C LEU A 59 -25.48 -9.38 -1.16
N GLY A 60 -25.92 -10.00 -0.08
CA GLY A 60 -25.02 -10.41 1.00
C GLY A 60 -24.00 -11.47 0.54
N ALA A 61 -24.40 -12.43 -0.30
CA ALA A 61 -23.49 -13.44 -0.84
C ALA A 61 -22.41 -12.82 -1.76
N VAL A 62 -22.80 -11.86 -2.60
CA VAL A 62 -21.85 -11.08 -3.42
C VAL A 62 -20.90 -10.29 -2.52
N MET A 63 -21.41 -9.64 -1.48
CA MET A 63 -20.61 -8.85 -0.55
C MET A 63 -19.59 -9.73 0.21
N LEU A 64 -20.00 -10.91 0.68
CA LEU A 64 -19.11 -11.90 1.29
C LEU A 64 -17.99 -12.32 0.33
N ALA A 65 -18.31 -12.61 -0.94
CA ALA A 65 -17.32 -12.99 -1.94
C ALA A 65 -16.32 -11.86 -2.22
N VAL A 66 -16.80 -10.62 -2.35
CA VAL A 66 -15.96 -9.44 -2.55
C VAL A 66 -15.02 -9.21 -1.36
N ILE A 67 -15.53 -9.30 -0.13
CA ILE A 67 -14.71 -9.13 1.08
C ILE A 67 -13.66 -10.24 1.20
N GLY A 68 -14.02 -11.49 0.88
CA GLY A 68 -13.08 -12.61 0.86
C GLY A 68 -11.92 -12.39 -0.13
N ILE A 69 -12.21 -11.88 -1.33
CA ILE A 69 -11.18 -11.52 -2.31
C ILE A 69 -10.30 -10.38 -1.79
N MET A 70 -10.90 -9.34 -1.20
CA MET A 70 -10.14 -8.22 -0.61
C MET A 70 -9.18 -8.67 0.51
N LEU A 71 -9.60 -9.62 1.36
CA LEU A 71 -8.73 -10.17 2.41
C LEU A 71 -7.46 -10.81 1.84
N ILE A 72 -7.58 -11.55 0.74
CA ILE A 72 -6.42 -12.15 0.06
C ILE A 72 -5.47 -11.05 -0.43
N PHE A 73 -6.01 -9.98 -1.03
CA PHE A 73 -5.20 -8.83 -1.45
C PHE A 73 -4.50 -8.16 -0.27
N PHE A 74 -5.16 -7.99 0.87
CA PHE A 74 -4.53 -7.41 2.06
C PHE A 74 -3.39 -8.27 2.62
N ILE A 75 -3.53 -9.59 2.62
CA ILE A 75 -2.47 -10.51 3.04
C ILE A 75 -1.25 -10.37 2.11
N LEU A 76 -1.47 -10.31 0.80
CA LEU A 76 -0.40 -10.06 -0.17
C LEU A 76 0.28 -8.71 0.09
N PHE A 77 -0.51 -7.65 0.28
CA PHE A 77 0.01 -6.30 0.55
C PHE A 77 0.84 -6.23 1.83
N LEU A 78 0.42 -6.97 2.86
CA LEU A 78 1.14 -7.13 4.12
C LEU A 78 2.46 -7.88 3.90
N ALA A 79 2.46 -8.98 3.13
CA ALA A 79 3.68 -9.70 2.77
C ALA A 79 4.69 -8.80 2.05
N PHE A 80 4.25 -8.02 1.06
CA PHE A 80 5.11 -7.06 0.37
C PHE A 80 5.64 -5.95 1.30
N SER A 81 4.82 -5.48 2.25
CA SER A 81 5.25 -4.51 3.26
C SER A 81 6.33 -5.09 4.19
N ILE A 82 6.22 -6.36 4.58
CA ILE A 82 7.26 -7.06 5.34
C ILE A 82 8.53 -7.22 4.49
N VAL A 83 8.42 -7.59 3.22
CA VAL A 83 9.58 -7.71 2.31
C VAL A 83 10.31 -6.37 2.18
N LEU A 84 9.58 -5.25 2.08
CA LEU A 84 10.17 -3.92 2.11
C LEU A 84 10.91 -3.66 3.42
N LEU A 85 10.25 -3.94 4.56
CA LEU A 85 10.80 -3.68 5.89
C LEU A 85 12.08 -4.52 6.13
N VAL A 86 12.06 -5.79 5.74
CA VAL A 86 13.23 -6.68 5.77
C VAL A 86 14.32 -6.18 4.82
N GLY A 87 13.97 -5.74 3.61
CA GLY A 87 14.91 -5.15 2.65
C GLY A 87 15.60 -3.90 3.20
N LEU A 88 14.85 -3.06 3.92
CA LEU A 88 15.34 -1.89 4.64
C LEU A 88 16.28 -2.26 5.79
N HIS A 89 15.90 -3.21 6.64
CA HIS A 89 16.70 -3.63 7.80
C HIS A 89 17.98 -4.37 7.40
N LYS A 90 17.91 -5.29 6.44
CA LYS A 90 19.04 -6.11 5.99
C LYS A 90 19.92 -5.41 4.94
N HIS A 91 19.63 -4.15 4.60
CA HIS A 91 20.28 -3.40 3.51
C HIS A 91 20.36 -4.18 2.17
N LYS A 92 19.42 -5.09 1.91
CA LYS A 92 19.40 -5.93 0.71
C LYS A 92 18.64 -5.24 -0.42
N ARG A 93 19.39 -4.69 -1.36
CA ARG A 93 18.91 -3.88 -2.49
C ARG A 93 17.90 -4.61 -3.37
N GLY A 94 18.05 -5.93 -3.55
CA GLY A 94 17.14 -6.72 -4.37
C GLY A 94 15.69 -6.73 -3.86
N HIS A 95 15.49 -6.79 -2.54
CA HIS A 95 14.13 -6.84 -1.96
C HIS A 95 13.43 -5.48 -2.07
N VAL A 96 14.18 -4.39 -1.87
CA VAL A 96 13.67 -3.03 -2.04
C VAL A 96 13.30 -2.75 -3.50
N LYS A 97 14.10 -3.23 -4.46
CA LYS A 97 13.79 -3.10 -5.90
C LYS A 97 12.52 -3.85 -6.29
N ALA A 98 12.35 -5.08 -5.82
CA ALA A 98 11.15 -5.87 -6.10
C ALA A 98 9.88 -5.18 -5.58
N TYR A 99 9.94 -4.64 -4.35
CA TYR A 99 8.85 -3.86 -3.78
C TYR A 99 8.56 -2.58 -4.58
N LEU A 100 9.60 -1.86 -5.03
CA LEU A 100 9.41 -0.65 -5.84
C LEU A 100 8.70 -0.95 -7.16
N ILE A 101 9.07 -2.02 -7.86
CA ILE A 101 8.40 -2.44 -9.10
C ILE A 101 6.94 -2.76 -8.83
N TYR A 102 6.67 -3.54 -7.78
CA TYR A 102 5.32 -3.87 -7.34
C TYR A 102 4.49 -2.61 -7.05
N THR A 103 5.04 -1.67 -6.27
CA THR A 103 4.38 -0.40 -5.92
C THR A 103 4.06 0.44 -7.16
N VAL A 104 4.96 0.51 -8.14
CA VAL A 104 4.72 1.24 -9.40
C VAL A 104 3.56 0.64 -10.18
N ILE A 105 3.52 -0.69 -10.31
CA ILE A 105 2.43 -1.38 -11.03
C ILE A 105 1.08 -1.09 -10.35
N PHE A 106 1.00 -1.24 -9.03
CA PHE A 106 -0.23 -0.98 -8.29
C PHE A 106 -0.64 0.49 -8.33
N LEU A 107 0.30 1.42 -8.28
CA LEU A 107 0.02 2.85 -8.42
C LEU A 107 -0.61 3.16 -9.79
N VAL A 108 -0.08 2.58 -10.87
CA VAL A 108 -0.64 2.76 -12.23
C VAL A 108 -2.05 2.18 -12.31
N LEU A 109 -2.27 0.97 -11.78
CA LEU A 109 -3.61 0.37 -11.72
C LEU A 109 -4.60 1.25 -10.93
N TYR A 110 -4.16 1.81 -9.80
CA TYR A 110 -4.99 2.69 -8.98
C TYR A 110 -5.36 3.98 -9.72
N ILE A 111 -4.42 4.58 -10.47
CA ILE A 111 -4.70 5.76 -11.32
C ILE A 111 -5.72 5.42 -12.42
N ILE A 112 -5.58 4.27 -13.09
CA ILE A 112 -6.55 3.84 -14.13
C ILE A 112 -7.94 3.66 -13.52
N MET A 113 -8.03 3.00 -12.37
CA MET A 113 -9.30 2.82 -11.65
C MET A 113 -9.91 4.15 -11.21
N PHE A 114 -9.09 5.10 -10.76
CA PHE A 114 -9.54 6.45 -10.41
C PHE A 114 -10.21 7.13 -11.62
N PHE A 115 -9.57 7.12 -12.79
CA PHE A 115 -10.16 7.67 -14.02
C PHE A 115 -11.41 6.91 -14.48
N ALA A 116 -11.44 5.58 -14.35
CA ALA A 116 -12.65 4.79 -14.67
C ALA A 116 -13.81 5.11 -13.72
N GLY A 117 -13.52 5.41 -12.45
CA GLY A 117 -14.53 5.80 -11.45
C GLY A 117 -15.28 7.08 -11.81
N PHE A 118 -14.64 8.01 -12.52
CA PHE A 118 -15.31 9.22 -13.03
C PHE A 118 -16.39 8.92 -14.06
N ALA A 119 -16.27 7.82 -14.81
CA ALA A 119 -17.26 7.44 -15.81
C ALA A 119 -18.50 6.78 -15.20
N ALA A 120 -18.38 6.21 -14.00
CA ALA A 120 -19.39 5.35 -13.38
C ALA A 120 -20.18 6.01 -12.23
N SER A 121 -19.77 7.18 -11.71
CA SER A 121 -20.32 7.72 -10.45
C SER A 121 -20.64 9.21 -10.48
N HIS A 122 -21.58 9.62 -9.63
CA HIS A 122 -21.85 11.03 -9.34
C HIS A 122 -20.60 11.66 -8.69
N ILE A 123 -20.10 12.74 -9.29
CA ILE A 123 -18.85 13.40 -8.86
C ILE A 123 -19.08 14.08 -7.51
N ASN A 124 -18.73 13.39 -6.43
CA ASN A 124 -18.61 13.99 -5.12
C ASN A 124 -17.21 14.58 -4.97
N GLY A 125 -17.10 15.92 -4.99
CA GLY A 125 -15.81 16.61 -4.89
C GLY A 125 -14.98 16.19 -3.68
N GLY A 126 -15.62 15.82 -2.57
CA GLY A 126 -14.94 15.29 -1.38
C GLY A 126 -14.27 13.93 -1.59
N VAL A 127 -14.88 13.02 -2.37
CA VAL A 127 -14.30 11.71 -2.69
C VAL A 127 -13.09 11.89 -3.62
N VAL A 128 -13.25 12.74 -4.63
CA VAL A 128 -12.18 13.08 -5.57
C VAL A 128 -10.98 13.70 -4.85
N ALA A 129 -11.21 14.64 -3.93
CA ALA A 129 -10.13 15.27 -3.15
C ALA A 129 -9.37 14.25 -2.29
N ARG A 130 -10.09 13.33 -1.63
CA ARG A 130 -9.48 12.25 -0.84
C ARG A 130 -8.60 11.35 -1.71
N ASP A 131 -9.10 10.91 -2.85
CA ASP A 131 -8.35 10.02 -3.74
C ASP A 131 -7.11 10.71 -4.31
N LEU A 132 -7.21 11.99 -4.70
CA LEU A 132 -6.06 12.78 -5.14
C LEU A 132 -4.97 12.91 -4.06
N ILE A 133 -5.37 13.18 -2.81
CA ILE A 133 -4.43 13.21 -1.67
C ILE A 133 -3.78 11.84 -1.49
N SER A 134 -4.55 10.77 -1.61
CA SER A 134 -4.04 9.40 -1.50
C SER A 134 -3.01 9.10 -2.60
N ILE A 135 -3.28 9.48 -3.86
CA ILE A 135 -2.35 9.32 -4.99
C ILE A 135 -1.05 10.09 -4.72
N LEU A 136 -1.16 11.36 -4.31
CA LEU A 136 0.00 12.20 -3.99
C LEU A 136 0.85 11.59 -2.88
N LEU A 137 0.21 11.08 -1.83
CA LEU A 137 0.88 10.42 -0.71
C LEU A 137 1.59 9.13 -1.17
N SER A 138 0.94 8.31 -2.01
CA SER A 138 1.56 7.10 -2.57
C SER A 138 2.76 7.42 -3.46
N ILE A 139 2.68 8.47 -4.29
CA ILE A 139 3.82 8.93 -5.10
C ILE A 139 4.96 9.40 -4.19
N TYR A 140 4.66 10.14 -3.12
CA TYR A 140 5.65 10.57 -2.15
C TYR A 140 6.36 9.38 -1.49
N PHE A 141 5.61 8.38 -1.01
CA PHE A 141 6.19 7.17 -0.43
C PHE A 141 7.10 6.42 -1.41
N MET A 142 6.67 6.29 -2.67
CA MET A 142 7.48 5.70 -3.72
C MET A 142 8.79 6.48 -3.95
N LEU A 143 8.72 7.81 -4.02
CA LEU A 143 9.90 8.66 -4.22
C LEU A 143 10.89 8.54 -3.05
N VAL A 144 10.41 8.49 -1.81
CA VAL A 144 11.25 8.31 -0.62
C VAL A 144 11.99 6.97 -0.66
N ILE A 145 11.29 5.87 -0.94
CA ILE A 145 11.90 4.53 -1.04
C ILE A 145 12.90 4.46 -2.21
N ARG A 146 12.57 5.08 -3.34
CA ARG A 146 13.46 5.15 -4.51
C ARG A 146 14.73 5.95 -4.20
N SER A 147 14.61 7.07 -3.49
CA SER A 147 15.76 7.86 -3.06
C SER A 147 16.68 7.04 -2.16
N TYR A 148 16.12 6.24 -1.25
CA TYR A 148 16.89 5.31 -0.42
C TYR A 148 17.56 4.19 -1.23
N TYR A 149 16.86 3.61 -2.21
CA TYR A 149 17.44 2.60 -3.12
C TYR A 149 18.65 3.13 -3.91
N LEU A 150 18.60 4.40 -4.35
CA LEU A 150 19.71 5.07 -5.04
C LEU A 150 20.87 5.35 -4.09
N LYS A 151 20.60 5.75 -2.84
CA LYS A 151 21.63 5.97 -1.80
C LYS A 151 22.32 4.67 -1.36
N MET A 152 21.75 3.51 -1.64
CA MET A 152 22.41 2.20 -1.51
C MET A 152 23.33 1.87 -2.70
N ASP A 153 23.23 2.59 -3.82
CA ASP A 153 24.11 2.45 -5.00
C ASP A 153 25.44 3.15 -4.85
N ASP A 154 25.44 4.18 -4.02
CA ASP A 154 26.62 5.00 -3.80
C ASP A 154 27.72 4.15 -3.16
N PRO A 155 28.85 3.91 -3.86
CA PRO A 155 29.97 3.14 -3.32
C PRO A 155 30.58 3.75 -2.06
N SER A 156 30.33 5.04 -1.77
CA SER A 156 30.78 5.73 -0.55
C SER A 156 29.98 5.34 0.71
N ASN A 157 28.81 4.70 0.59
CA ASN A 157 27.90 4.42 1.70
C ASN A 157 27.75 2.92 2.00
N LYS A 158 28.68 2.10 1.49
CA LYS A 158 28.75 0.67 1.84
C LYS A 158 29.14 0.57 3.33
N PRO A 159 28.33 -0.07 4.19
CA PRO A 159 28.74 -0.30 5.56
C PRO A 159 30.04 -1.12 5.57
N ALA A 160 30.98 -0.76 6.44
CA ALA A 160 32.34 -1.31 6.55
C ALA A 160 32.42 -2.86 6.71
N VAL A 161 31.28 -3.53 6.88
CA VAL A 161 31.12 -4.98 7.00
C VAL A 161 31.58 -5.74 5.73
N TYR A 162 31.73 -5.06 4.59
CA TYR A 162 32.24 -5.68 3.35
C TYR A 162 33.72 -5.42 3.07
N ASN A 163 34.44 -4.72 3.96
CA ASN A 163 35.86 -4.39 3.77
C ASN A 163 36.82 -5.36 4.47
N THR A 164 36.36 -6.59 4.76
CA THR A 164 37.15 -7.66 5.38
C THR A 164 37.25 -8.91 4.50
N ALA A 165 37.15 -8.75 3.18
CA ALA A 165 37.44 -9.82 2.22
C ALA A 165 38.46 -9.33 1.20
#